data_AF-D3SGM0-F1
#
_entry.id   AF-D3SGM0-F1
#
_cell.length_a   1.000
_cell.length_b   1.000
_cell.length_c   1.000
_cell.angle_alpha   90.00
_cell.angle_beta   90.00
_cell.angle_gamma   90.00
#
_symmetry.space_group_name_H-M   'P 1'
#
loop_
_entity.id
_entity.type
_entity.pdbx_description
1 polymer ?
#
loop_
_entity_poly.entity_id
_entity_poly.type
_entity_poly.pdbx_seq_one_letter_code
_entity_poly.pdbx_strand_id
1 'polypeptide(L)'
;MKAKMDVPASEVFGGRKASREAVQISVNVPKMAQQGMRIDMTTRGYGLKEKSRWMENTFRAFTDQEYWGGVRGEAGWRRVVVDSECIRVIEPVKEWFKLEPIVIEDALACAIECSYYGLQQEPRLVLDLSASSVLRTAILWRIGQVGPGKKAR
;
A
#
# COMPACT_ATOMS: atom_id res chain seq x y z
N MET A 1 38.82 34.92 -16.16
CA MET A 1 37.75 34.18 -16.88
C MET A 1 36.63 33.92 -15.89
N LYS A 2 35.43 34.46 -16.13
CA LYS A 2 34.22 34.14 -15.36
C LYS A 2 33.30 33.32 -16.26
N ALA A 3 32.95 32.12 -15.83
CA ALA A 3 31.70 31.48 -16.20
C ALA A 3 31.28 30.61 -15.01
N LYS A 4 30.43 31.18 -14.15
CA LYS A 4 29.56 30.41 -13.28
C LYS A 4 28.49 29.79 -14.19
N MET A 5 28.41 28.48 -14.23
CA MET A 5 27.17 27.81 -14.63
C MET A 5 26.52 27.30 -13.35
N ASP A 6 25.79 28.19 -12.68
CA ASP A 6 24.76 27.79 -11.73
C ASP A 6 23.58 27.29 -12.57
N VAL A 7 23.63 26.03 -12.99
CA VAL A 7 22.44 25.38 -13.57
C VAL A 7 21.47 25.16 -12.41
N PRO A 8 20.30 25.82 -12.39
CA PRO A 8 19.34 25.63 -11.32
C PRO A 8 18.94 24.15 -11.28
N ALA A 9 18.88 23.55 -10.09
CA ALA A 9 18.51 22.14 -9.91
C ALA A 9 17.15 21.79 -10.57
N SER A 10 16.28 22.79 -10.77
CA SER A 10 15.01 22.67 -11.51
C SER A 10 15.15 22.35 -13.00
N GLU A 11 16.32 22.60 -13.61
CA GLU A 11 16.63 22.19 -14.99
C GLU A 11 17.22 20.78 -15.05
N VAL A 12 17.94 20.34 -14.01
CA VAL A 12 18.53 18.98 -13.92
C VAL A 12 17.47 17.94 -13.59
N PHE A 13 16.56 18.27 -12.68
CA PHE A 13 15.42 17.45 -12.31
C PHE A 13 14.19 18.11 -12.93
N GLY A 14 14.05 17.93 -14.25
CA GLY A 14 13.01 18.55 -15.05
C GLY A 14 11.72 18.76 -14.28
N GLY A 15 11.32 20.02 -14.16
CA GLY A 15 10.11 20.47 -13.47
C GLY A 15 8.87 19.80 -14.05
N ARG A 16 8.63 18.55 -13.66
CA ARG A 16 7.32 17.95 -13.72
C ARG A 16 6.54 18.70 -12.66
N LYS A 17 5.59 19.54 -13.10
CA LYS A 17 4.34 19.66 -12.35
C LYS A 17 3.96 18.22 -12.00
N ALA A 18 4.12 17.81 -10.75
CA ALA A 18 3.57 16.55 -10.27
C ALA A 18 2.14 16.51 -10.81
N SER A 19 1.84 15.51 -11.66
CA SER A 19 0.55 15.46 -12.34
C SER A 19 -0.50 15.46 -11.25
N ARG A 20 -1.26 16.55 -11.11
CA ARG A 20 -2.32 16.70 -10.09
C ARG A 20 -3.54 15.81 -10.39
N GLU A 21 -3.40 14.87 -11.32
CA GLU A 21 -4.47 14.00 -11.76
C GLU A 21 -4.32 12.65 -11.06
N ALA A 22 -5.43 12.16 -10.51
CA ALA A 22 -5.50 10.85 -9.90
C ALA A 22 -5.05 9.78 -10.89
N VAL A 23 -4.15 8.91 -10.43
CA VAL A 23 -3.55 7.85 -11.22
C VAL A 23 -4.37 6.59 -11.08
N GLN A 24 -4.64 5.93 -12.21
CA GLN A 24 -5.33 4.65 -12.22
C GLN A 24 -4.34 3.51 -11.94
N ILE A 25 -4.60 2.73 -10.89
CA ILE A 25 -3.82 1.55 -10.50
C ILE A 25 -4.71 0.31 -10.46
N SER A 26 -4.14 -0.84 -10.84
CA SER A 26 -4.79 -2.14 -10.67
C SER A 26 -4.19 -2.93 -9.51
N VAL A 27 -5.06 -3.51 -8.69
CA VAL A 27 -4.71 -4.39 -7.57
C VAL A 27 -5.32 -5.76 -7.80
N ASN A 28 -4.47 -6.79 -7.83
CA ASN A 28 -4.96 -8.17 -7.87
C ASN A 28 -5.29 -8.60 -6.44
N VAL A 29 -6.54 -8.98 -6.19
CA VAL A 29 -7.03 -9.45 -4.89
C VAL A 29 -7.67 -10.84 -5.04
N PRO A 30 -7.70 -11.69 -4.00
CA PRO A 30 -8.50 -12.91 -4.02
C PRO A 30 -9.97 -12.60 -4.28
N LYS A 31 -10.66 -13.44 -5.06
CA LYS A 31 -12.11 -13.28 -5.33
C LYS A 31 -12.96 -13.13 -4.05
N MET A 32 -12.64 -13.88 -3.01
CA MET A 32 -13.32 -13.78 -1.70
C MET A 32 -13.07 -12.43 -1.02
N ALA A 33 -11.88 -11.85 -1.19
CA ALA A 33 -11.55 -10.52 -0.65
C ALA A 33 -12.32 -9.40 -1.39
N GLN A 34 -12.54 -9.54 -2.70
CA GLN A 34 -13.39 -8.61 -3.45
C GLN A 34 -14.82 -8.57 -2.90
N GLN A 35 -15.39 -9.73 -2.54
CA GLN A 35 -16.71 -9.81 -1.92
C GLN A 35 -16.71 -9.13 -0.54
N GLY A 36 -15.71 -9.44 0.30
CA GLY A 36 -15.53 -8.80 1.61
C GLY A 36 -15.40 -7.28 1.52
N MET A 37 -14.67 -6.78 0.52
CA MET A 37 -14.54 -5.34 0.27
C MET A 37 -15.89 -4.69 -0.02
N ARG A 38 -16.72 -5.30 -0.88
CA ARG A 38 -18.06 -4.76 -1.20
C ARG A 38 -18.98 -4.72 0.03
N ILE A 39 -18.89 -5.74 0.89
CA ILE A 39 -19.64 -5.79 2.14
C ILE A 39 -19.16 -4.70 3.11
N ASP A 40 -17.84 -4.56 3.32
CA ASP A 40 -17.28 -3.53 4.22
C ASP A 40 -17.63 -2.11 3.72
N MET A 41 -17.49 -1.86 2.41
CA MET A 41 -17.90 -0.60 1.80
C MET A 41 -19.36 -0.25 2.12
N THR A 42 -20.27 -1.19 1.87
CA THR A 42 -21.71 -0.99 2.10
C THR A 42 -22.00 -0.74 3.59
N THR A 43 -21.40 -1.55 4.47
CA THR A 43 -21.58 -1.47 5.92
C THR A 43 -21.09 -0.14 6.49
N ARG A 44 -20.03 0.43 5.90
CA ARG A 44 -19.45 1.71 6.32
C ARG A 44 -20.00 2.92 5.56
N GLY A 45 -21.05 2.73 4.76
CA GLY A 45 -21.76 3.80 4.06
C GLY A 45 -21.07 4.34 2.81
N TYR A 46 -20.08 3.63 2.26
CA TYR A 46 -19.47 4.00 0.98
C TYR A 46 -20.36 3.57 -0.19
N GLY A 47 -20.65 4.50 -1.09
CA GLY A 47 -21.32 4.18 -2.36
C GLY A 47 -20.41 3.47 -3.36
N LEU A 48 -20.98 2.89 -4.42
CA LEU A 48 -20.24 2.24 -5.51
C LEU A 48 -19.22 3.17 -6.19
N LYS A 49 -19.52 4.47 -6.25
CA LYS A 49 -18.64 5.51 -6.83
C LYS A 49 -17.50 5.92 -5.88
N GLU A 50 -17.54 5.53 -4.61
CA GLU A 50 -16.57 5.94 -3.59
C GLU A 50 -15.50 4.87 -3.33
N LYS A 51 -15.36 3.88 -4.23
CA LYS A 51 -14.39 2.78 -4.08
C LYS A 51 -12.94 3.27 -3.95
N SER A 52 -12.52 4.29 -4.71
CA SER A 52 -11.18 4.89 -4.55
C SER A 52 -11.03 5.54 -3.18
N ARG A 53 -12.03 6.32 -2.74
CA ARG A 53 -12.01 7.00 -1.45
C ARG A 53 -11.94 6.00 -0.29
N TRP A 54 -12.69 4.90 -0.41
CA TRP A 54 -12.60 3.77 0.53
C TRP A 54 -11.18 3.20 0.57
N MET A 55 -10.52 3.03 -0.58
CA MET A 55 -9.15 2.53 -0.66
C MET A 55 -8.14 3.50 -0.03
N GLU A 56 -8.26 4.80 -0.29
CA GLU A 56 -7.39 5.83 0.30
C GLU A 56 -7.51 5.86 1.83
N ASN A 57 -8.74 5.88 2.34
CA ASN A 57 -8.99 5.84 3.78
C ASN A 57 -8.48 4.53 4.40
N THR A 58 -8.65 3.43 3.69
CA THR A 58 -8.14 2.11 4.10
C THR A 58 -6.63 2.10 4.18
N PHE A 59 -5.93 2.61 3.16
CA PHE A 59 -4.48 2.66 3.14
C PHE A 59 -3.92 3.58 4.23
N ARG A 60 -4.51 4.78 4.42
CA ARG A 60 -4.10 5.70 5.50
C ARG A 60 -4.24 5.06 6.88
N ALA A 61 -5.38 4.40 7.14
CA ALA A 61 -5.57 3.70 8.41
C ALA A 61 -4.63 2.50 8.55
N PHE A 62 -4.27 1.84 7.45
CA PHE A 62 -3.34 0.71 7.45
C PHE A 62 -1.91 1.15 7.79
N THR A 63 -1.48 2.33 7.37
CA THR A 63 -0.12 2.83 7.65
C THR A 63 -0.03 3.69 8.92
N ASP A 64 -1.15 4.00 9.55
CA ASP A 64 -1.23 4.79 10.78
C ASP A 64 -0.57 4.07 11.96
N GLN A 65 0.56 4.62 12.45
CA GLN A 65 1.32 4.04 13.55
C GLN A 65 0.55 3.98 14.86
N GLU A 66 -0.36 4.92 15.13
CA GLU A 66 -1.17 4.93 16.34
C GLU A 66 -2.12 3.73 16.39
N TYR A 67 -2.68 3.36 15.24
CA TYR A 67 -3.55 2.20 15.09
C TYR A 67 -2.83 0.88 15.45
N TRP A 68 -1.52 0.80 15.16
CA TRP A 68 -0.71 -0.39 15.44
C TRP A 68 -0.15 -0.42 16.86
N GLY A 69 -0.44 0.56 17.71
CA GLY A 69 -0.41 0.42 19.17
C GLY A 69 0.94 -0.06 19.75
N GLY A 70 2.06 0.51 19.31
CA GLY A 70 3.33 0.36 20.02
C GLY A 70 3.91 -1.06 20.07
N VAL A 71 3.65 -1.90 19.07
CA VAL A 71 4.44 -3.14 18.87
C VAL A 71 5.92 -2.73 18.80
N ARG A 72 6.71 -3.13 19.81
CA ARG A 72 8.06 -2.62 20.11
C ARG A 72 8.90 -2.38 18.85
N GLY A 73 9.09 -1.10 18.52
CA GLY A 73 10.09 -0.61 17.55
C GLY A 73 9.74 -0.70 16.06
N GLU A 74 8.70 -1.42 15.66
CA GLU A 74 8.40 -1.69 14.25
C GLU A 74 6.94 -1.38 13.94
N ALA A 75 6.70 -0.65 12.84
CA ALA A 75 5.33 -0.40 12.39
C ALA A 75 4.66 -1.73 12.04
N GLY A 76 3.66 -2.16 12.83
CA GLY A 76 3.10 -3.51 12.78
C GLY A 76 2.56 -3.92 11.40
N TRP A 77 2.14 -2.95 10.58
CA TRP A 77 1.74 -3.18 9.21
C TRP A 77 2.86 -3.76 8.34
N ARG A 78 4.15 -3.45 8.61
CA ARG A 78 5.30 -3.98 7.86
C ARG A 78 5.32 -5.50 7.92
N ARG A 79 5.15 -6.05 9.12
CA ARG A 79 5.07 -7.50 9.31
C ARG A 79 3.87 -8.10 8.61
N VAL A 80 2.71 -7.44 8.66
CA VAL A 80 1.53 -7.89 7.94
C VAL A 80 1.78 -7.95 6.42
N VAL A 81 2.46 -6.97 5.83
CA VAL A 81 2.83 -7.01 4.41
C VAL A 81 3.80 -8.16 4.14
N VAL A 82 4.88 -8.28 4.90
CA VAL A 82 5.87 -9.36 4.73
C VAL A 82 5.21 -10.74 4.80
N ASP A 83 4.42 -10.99 5.83
CA ASP A 83 3.76 -12.28 6.04
C ASP A 83 2.66 -12.53 4.99
N SER A 84 1.95 -11.47 4.55
CA SER A 84 0.87 -11.60 3.56
C SER A 84 1.35 -11.80 2.14
N GLU A 85 2.54 -11.32 1.78
CA GLU A 85 3.11 -11.52 0.46
C GLU A 85 3.59 -12.97 0.26
N CYS A 86 3.76 -13.70 1.36
CA CYS A 86 3.88 -15.16 1.34
C CYS A 86 2.53 -15.88 1.08
N ILE A 87 1.38 -15.20 1.16
CA ILE A 87 0.07 -15.82 0.90
C ILE A 87 -0.11 -16.01 -0.61
N ARG A 88 -0.27 -17.27 -1.03
CA ARG A 88 -0.65 -17.60 -2.41
C ARG A 88 -2.03 -17.02 -2.72
N VAL A 89 -2.10 -16.11 -3.70
CA VAL A 89 -3.37 -15.58 -4.22
C VAL A 89 -3.98 -16.61 -5.16
N ILE A 90 -4.92 -17.40 -4.64
CA ILE A 90 -5.75 -18.31 -5.43
C ILE A 90 -6.94 -17.52 -6.01
N GLU A 91 -7.24 -17.72 -7.30
CA GLU A 91 -8.31 -17.02 -8.02
C GLU A 91 -8.22 -15.48 -7.94
N PRO A 92 -7.16 -14.88 -8.49
CA PRO A 92 -7.01 -13.42 -8.48
C PRO A 92 -8.08 -12.75 -9.35
N VAL A 93 -8.68 -11.70 -8.81
CA VAL A 93 -9.50 -10.74 -9.55
C VAL A 93 -8.84 -9.37 -9.52
N LYS A 94 -8.91 -8.65 -10.64
CA LYS A 94 -8.31 -7.33 -10.78
C LYS A 94 -9.31 -6.24 -10.35
N GLU A 95 -8.94 -5.45 -9.36
CA GLU A 95 -9.65 -4.25 -8.92
C GLU A 95 -8.93 -2.99 -9.37
N TRP A 96 -9.70 -2.03 -9.88
CA TRP A 96 -9.16 -0.76 -10.36
C TRP A 96 -9.54 0.38 -9.42
N PHE A 97 -8.53 1.19 -9.06
CA PHE A 97 -8.69 2.38 -8.24
C PHE A 97 -8.07 3.58 -8.95
N LYS A 98 -8.66 4.75 -8.76
CA LYS A 98 -8.08 6.05 -9.14
C LYS A 98 -7.66 6.75 -7.86
N LEU A 99 -6.36 6.80 -7.58
CA LEU A 99 -5.81 7.31 -6.33
C LEU A 99 -5.01 8.58 -6.59
N GLU A 100 -4.98 9.48 -5.61
CA GLU A 100 -4.05 10.61 -5.64
C GLU A 100 -2.59 10.12 -5.76
N PRO A 101 -1.73 10.80 -6.54
CA PRO A 101 -0.34 10.39 -6.73
C PRO A 101 0.42 10.14 -5.43
N ILE A 102 0.20 10.98 -4.42
CA ILE A 102 0.83 10.86 -3.10
C ILE A 102 0.52 9.52 -2.42
N VAL A 103 -0.68 8.97 -2.60
CA VAL A 103 -1.06 7.68 -2.02
C VAL A 103 -0.29 6.53 -2.69
N ILE A 104 -0.01 6.66 -3.99
CA ILE A 104 0.80 5.68 -4.72
C ILE A 104 2.27 5.79 -4.33
N GLU A 105 2.78 7.01 -4.19
CA GLU A 105 4.14 7.27 -3.70
C GLU A 105 4.34 6.69 -2.29
N ASP A 106 3.40 6.94 -1.38
CA ASP A 106 3.41 6.37 -0.03
C ASP A 106 3.33 4.83 -0.05
N ALA A 107 2.48 4.25 -0.91
CA ALA A 107 2.39 2.80 -1.05
C ALA A 107 3.67 2.18 -1.62
N LEU A 108 4.36 2.87 -2.52
CA LEU A 108 5.67 2.46 -3.03
C LEU A 108 6.75 2.56 -1.96
N ALA A 109 6.79 3.65 -1.19
CA ALA A 109 7.68 3.79 -0.07
C ALA A 109 7.47 2.67 0.95
N CYS A 110 6.21 2.34 1.25
CA CYS A 110 5.86 1.22 2.10
C CYS A 110 6.38 -0.12 1.56
N ALA A 111 6.30 -0.34 0.25
CA ALA A 111 6.80 -1.56 -0.38
C ALA A 111 8.32 -1.70 -0.20
N ILE A 112 9.07 -0.62 -0.44
CA ILE A 112 10.52 -0.57 -0.27
C ILE A 112 10.90 -0.82 1.19
N GLU A 113 10.22 -0.17 2.14
CA GLU A 113 10.45 -0.38 3.57
C GLU A 113 10.19 -1.82 4.00
N CYS A 114 9.11 -2.44 3.52
CA CYS A 114 8.81 -3.84 3.81
C CYS A 114 9.84 -4.80 3.22
N SER A 115 10.31 -4.56 1.99
CA SER A 115 11.37 -5.37 1.39
C SER A 115 12.67 -5.26 2.20
N TYR A 116 13.04 -4.05 2.66
CA TYR A 116 14.20 -3.86 3.52
C TYR A 116 14.03 -4.54 4.89
N TYR A 117 12.84 -4.43 5.48
CA TYR A 117 12.51 -5.11 6.73
C TYR A 117 12.58 -6.63 6.60
N GLY A 118 12.12 -7.22 5.48
CA GLY A 118 12.26 -8.65 5.20
C GLY A 118 13.71 -9.14 5.20
N LEU A 119 14.66 -8.31 4.75
CA LEU A 119 16.09 -8.62 4.79
C LEU A 119 16.69 -8.57 6.21
N GLN A 120 16.05 -7.87 7.14
CA GLN A 120 16.44 -7.79 8.54
C GLN A 120 15.88 -8.94 9.38
N GLN A 121 14.89 -9.69 8.88
CA GLN A 121 14.34 -10.84 9.59
C GLN A 121 15.32 -12.03 9.59
N GLU A 122 15.19 -12.89 10.59
CA GLU A 122 15.91 -14.17 10.69
C GLU A 122 14.88 -15.32 10.75
N PRO A 123 14.82 -16.20 9.72
CA PRO A 123 15.62 -16.18 8.49
C PRO A 123 15.26 -15.00 7.57
N ARG A 124 16.22 -14.57 6.74
CA ARG A 124 16.00 -13.48 5.79
C ARG A 124 14.92 -13.84 4.75
N LEU A 125 14.01 -12.90 4.51
CA LEU A 125 12.97 -13.01 3.49
C LEU A 125 13.28 -12.02 2.36
N VAL A 126 13.56 -12.54 1.17
CA VAL A 126 13.75 -11.72 -0.04
C VAL A 126 12.39 -11.53 -0.70
N LEU A 127 11.90 -10.28 -0.71
CA LEU A 127 10.56 -9.95 -1.17
C LEU A 127 10.60 -8.96 -2.35
N ASP A 128 9.88 -9.31 -3.42
CA ASP A 128 9.63 -8.42 -4.56
C ASP A 128 8.25 -7.75 -4.38
N LEU A 129 8.25 -6.59 -3.71
CA LEU A 129 7.04 -5.86 -3.36
C LEU A 129 6.78 -4.68 -4.28
N SER A 130 5.50 -4.48 -4.59
CA SER A 130 5.01 -3.33 -5.34
C SER A 130 4.00 -2.52 -4.54
N ALA A 131 3.69 -1.30 -4.98
CA ALA A 131 2.57 -0.53 -4.42
C ALA A 131 1.25 -1.34 -4.47
N SER A 132 1.03 -2.13 -5.53
CA SER A 132 -0.14 -3.00 -5.68
C SER A 132 -0.21 -4.08 -4.59
N SER A 133 0.93 -4.69 -4.24
CA SER A 133 1.07 -5.66 -3.14
C SER A 133 0.69 -5.05 -1.78
N VAL A 134 1.19 -3.85 -1.49
CA VAL A 134 0.88 -3.14 -0.25
C VAL A 134 -0.61 -2.78 -0.18
N LEU A 135 -1.18 -2.24 -1.27
CA LEU A 135 -2.61 -1.91 -1.34
C LEU A 135 -3.49 -3.16 -1.20
N ARG A 136 -3.12 -4.30 -1.80
CA ARG A 136 -3.79 -5.59 -1.56
C ARG A 136 -3.77 -5.94 -0.07
N THR A 137 -2.61 -5.85 0.57
CA THR A 137 -2.48 -6.18 2.00
C THR A 137 -3.38 -5.28 2.85
N ALA A 138 -3.43 -3.99 2.56
CA ALA A 138 -4.33 -3.04 3.22
C ALA A 138 -5.81 -3.43 3.05
N ILE A 139 -6.23 -3.87 1.86
CA ILE A 139 -7.58 -4.40 1.63
C ILE A 139 -7.85 -5.60 2.52
N LEU A 140 -6.96 -6.60 2.49
CA LEU A 140 -7.09 -7.83 3.27
C LEU A 140 -7.13 -7.55 4.77
N TRP A 141 -6.33 -6.59 5.24
CA TRP A 141 -6.33 -6.15 6.63
C TRP A 141 -7.66 -5.51 7.00
N ARG A 142 -8.17 -4.61 6.15
CA ARG A 142 -9.40 -3.87 6.41
C ARG A 142 -10.62 -4.76 6.57
N ILE A 143 -10.71 -5.79 5.73
CA ILE A 143 -11.78 -6.79 5.79
C ILE A 143 -11.50 -7.90 6.81
N GLY A 144 -10.46 -7.71 7.63
CA GLY A 144 -10.08 -8.60 8.72
C GLY A 144 -9.57 -9.95 8.26
N GLN A 145 -9.08 -10.13 7.02
CA GLN A 145 -8.47 -11.37 6.55
C GLN A 145 -7.03 -11.54 7.04
N VAL A 146 -6.30 -10.45 7.24
CA VAL A 146 -4.95 -10.41 7.84
C VAL A 146 -4.90 -9.36 8.95
N GLY A 147 -3.90 -9.38 9.83
CA GLY A 147 -3.75 -8.39 10.90
C GLY A 147 -3.39 -9.00 12.26
N PRO A 148 -3.15 -8.15 13.27
CA PRO A 148 -2.66 -8.56 14.57
C PRO A 148 -3.80 -9.27 15.33
N GLY A 149 -3.67 -10.59 15.50
CA GLY A 149 -4.67 -11.44 16.15
C GLY A 149 -5.17 -12.61 15.30
N LYS A 150 -4.97 -12.57 13.98
CA LYS A 150 -5.06 -13.78 13.15
C LYS A 150 -3.69 -14.44 13.13
N LYS A 151 -3.55 -15.60 13.80
CA LYS A 151 -2.36 -16.44 13.62
C LYS A 151 -2.22 -16.70 12.12
N ALA A 152 -1.16 -16.18 11.50
CA ALA A 152 -0.71 -16.66 10.19
C ALA A 152 -0.55 -18.18 10.33
N ARG A 153 -1.40 -18.93 9.62
CA ARG A 153 -1.33 -20.39 9.58
C ARG A 153 -0.37 -20.81 8.49
#